data_AF-A0A960S918-F1
#
_entry.id   AF-A0A960S918-F1
#
_cell.length_a   1.000
_cell.length_b   1.000
_cell.length_c   1.000
_cell.angle_alpha   90.00
_cell.angle_beta   90.00
_cell.angle_gamma   90.00
#
_symmetry.space_group_name_H-M   'P 1'
#
loop_
_entity.id
_entity.type
_entity.pdbx_description
1 polymer ?
#
loop_
_entity_poly.entity_id
_entity_poly.type
_entity_poly.pdbx_seq_one_letter_code
_entity_poly.pdbx_strand_id
1 'polypeptide(L)'
;MKNWREILEGVQEAKTPCFLLPKILEQIPEGHHLAEFEFWLNHQSGLTDEENALVRAKIVGKKVPRHTYQAFFPIGMGKQFPGSHLVAAHLSPDLDTTVASFFGWLDAFAARVAQKQHYWAIAGAPNWQLFSETIHPQLFAKLARTNPSLTLSAQDLINQQAMHQVTSGTHVSTLDHRGDSVAIVLVDEEGHFIGDWQSCDVEPVRQVTILFKACLHWLQHHIHQTLTTLLAQETVSPFVEELLATPVLPIDEFDDTQKEKFLLFLSDILNMTSPLTLQNLLHAIERAIPGTFQPLLDRLEQWPLANMIDNRPQLFQWLQQTFHILDRACQHSRDWIEQLNIAIAIKHNVLQIPQGTLLLETEVSTIRQKMGDKPFLTVLSGDTPVGVIFLKDIQNNTLGTVSLRDFCNEEEMNLASYLQVISVVDHHKSQLITKTPPLALISDTQSTNVLI
;
A
#
# COMPACT_ATOMS: atom_id res chain seq x y z
N MET A 1 10.09 7.47 -14.07
CA MET A 1 10.93 6.26 -13.91
C MET A 1 12.12 6.17 -14.86
N LYS A 2 12.04 6.61 -16.13
CA LYS A 2 13.15 6.46 -17.11
C LYS A 2 14.49 7.09 -16.67
N ASN A 3 14.44 8.24 -15.98
CA ASN A 3 15.63 8.96 -15.53
C ASN A 3 16.51 8.18 -14.52
N TRP A 4 15.92 7.45 -13.57
CA TRP A 4 16.70 6.74 -12.53
C TRP A 4 17.54 5.59 -13.06
N ARG A 5 17.07 4.88 -14.10
CA ARG A 5 17.85 3.83 -14.76
C ARG A 5 19.05 4.39 -15.49
N GLU A 6 18.87 5.50 -16.20
CA GLU A 6 19.95 6.19 -16.92
C GLU A 6 21.04 6.68 -15.94
N ILE A 7 20.66 7.21 -14.76
CA ILE A 7 21.62 7.56 -13.70
C ILE A 7 22.37 6.31 -13.22
N LEU A 8 21.67 5.20 -12.94
CA LEU A 8 22.30 3.96 -12.49
C LEU A 8 23.30 3.40 -13.50
N GLU A 9 22.92 3.33 -14.78
CA GLU A 9 23.79 2.87 -15.87
C GLU A 9 25.07 3.73 -15.93
N GLY A 10 24.92 5.06 -15.87
CA GLY A 10 26.06 5.98 -15.85
C GLY A 10 27.00 5.78 -14.65
N VAL A 11 26.47 5.39 -13.48
CA VAL A 11 27.29 5.03 -12.31
C VAL A 11 27.98 3.68 -12.50
N GLN A 12 27.30 2.69 -13.08
CA GLN A 12 27.86 1.37 -13.31
C GLN A 12 28.99 1.38 -14.35
N GLU A 13 28.89 2.19 -15.39
CA GLU A 13 29.91 2.34 -16.43
C GLU A 13 31.17 3.10 -15.96
N ALA A 14 31.04 3.96 -14.96
CA ALA A 14 32.15 4.76 -14.46
C ALA A 14 33.28 3.88 -13.90
N LYS A 15 34.52 4.14 -14.35
CA LYS A 15 35.72 3.45 -13.84
C LYS A 15 36.11 3.98 -12.46
N THR A 16 36.47 3.09 -11.56
CA THR A 16 36.96 3.44 -10.21
C THR A 16 38.47 3.70 -10.20
N PRO A 17 38.99 4.60 -9.33
CA PRO A 17 38.26 5.41 -8.36
C PRO A 17 37.54 6.60 -9.02
N CYS A 18 36.32 6.90 -8.56
CA CYS A 18 35.52 8.03 -9.04
C CYS A 18 34.62 8.57 -7.93
N PHE A 19 34.43 9.89 -7.89
CA PHE A 19 33.49 10.59 -7.01
C PHE A 19 32.37 11.17 -7.87
N LEU A 20 31.20 10.53 -7.87
CA LEU A 20 30.10 10.86 -8.79
C LEU A 20 29.00 11.70 -8.16
N LEU A 21 29.05 12.02 -6.86
CA LEU A 21 28.01 12.79 -6.20
C LEU A 21 27.67 14.10 -6.93
N PRO A 22 28.62 14.96 -7.34
CA PRO A 22 28.29 16.19 -8.07
C PRO A 22 27.51 15.94 -9.35
N LYS A 23 27.96 14.96 -10.14
CA LYS A 23 27.33 14.57 -11.41
C LYS A 23 25.91 14.02 -11.21
N ILE A 24 25.70 13.25 -10.15
CA ILE A 24 24.37 12.71 -9.82
C ILE A 24 23.43 13.82 -9.39
N LEU A 25 23.91 14.76 -8.56
CA LEU A 25 23.11 15.93 -8.17
C LEU A 25 22.68 16.75 -9.40
N GLU A 26 23.52 16.87 -10.43
CA GLU A 26 23.15 17.52 -11.70
C GLU A 26 22.04 16.77 -12.45
N GLN A 27 22.08 15.43 -12.47
CA GLN A 27 21.15 14.57 -13.20
C GLN A 27 19.79 14.37 -12.50
N ILE A 28 19.71 14.63 -11.19
CA ILE A 28 18.44 14.56 -10.46
C ILE A 28 17.47 15.59 -11.06
N PRO A 29 16.27 15.17 -11.52
CA PRO A 29 15.27 16.06 -12.07
C PRO A 29 14.83 17.12 -11.06
N GLU A 30 14.34 18.25 -11.58
CA GLU A 30 13.87 19.35 -10.76
C GLU A 30 12.72 18.91 -9.83
N GLY A 31 12.75 19.37 -8.58
CA GLY A 31 11.78 18.97 -7.55
C GLY A 31 12.04 17.62 -6.89
N HIS A 32 13.07 16.87 -7.30
CA HIS A 32 13.44 15.59 -6.71
C HIS A 32 14.71 15.68 -5.86
N HIS A 33 14.85 14.75 -4.91
CA HIS A 33 16.01 14.66 -4.03
C HIS A 33 16.80 13.35 -4.20
N LEU A 34 18.06 13.32 -3.74
CA LEU A 34 18.89 12.10 -3.77
C LEU A 34 18.25 10.96 -2.96
N ALA A 35 17.51 11.28 -1.89
CA ALA A 35 16.77 10.30 -1.10
C ALA A 35 15.74 9.51 -1.92
N GLU A 36 15.17 10.10 -2.97
CA GLU A 36 14.24 9.41 -3.86
C GLU A 36 14.96 8.48 -4.84
N PHE A 37 16.11 8.91 -5.36
CA PHE A 37 16.99 8.02 -6.11
C PHE A 37 17.45 6.86 -5.24
N GLU A 38 17.80 7.10 -3.97
CA GLU A 38 18.15 6.06 -3.02
C GLU A 38 16.97 5.12 -2.71
N PHE A 39 15.77 5.68 -2.53
CA PHE A 39 14.54 4.89 -2.37
C PHE A 39 14.35 3.95 -3.57
N TRP A 40 14.46 4.49 -4.79
CA TRP A 40 14.39 3.72 -6.03
C TRP A 40 15.49 2.66 -6.09
N LEU A 41 16.72 3.03 -5.74
CA LEU A 41 17.87 2.13 -5.73
C LEU A 41 17.64 0.94 -4.79
N ASN A 42 17.06 1.18 -3.61
CA ASN A 42 16.84 0.14 -2.61
C ASN A 42 15.65 -0.78 -2.93
N HIS A 43 14.64 -0.29 -3.64
CA HIS A 43 13.37 -1.02 -3.78
C HIS A 43 13.04 -1.45 -5.22
N GLN A 44 13.53 -0.74 -6.24
CA GLN A 44 13.10 -0.89 -7.63
C GLN A 44 14.25 -1.20 -8.61
N SER A 45 15.51 -1.05 -8.20
CA SER A 45 16.66 -1.28 -9.08
C SER A 45 16.93 -2.76 -9.39
N GLY A 46 16.48 -3.67 -8.54
CA GLY A 46 16.78 -5.11 -8.63
C GLY A 46 18.22 -5.49 -8.26
N LEU A 47 19.02 -4.54 -7.76
CA LEU A 47 20.41 -4.81 -7.34
C LEU A 47 20.48 -5.64 -6.06
N THR A 48 21.49 -6.50 -5.99
CA THR A 48 21.92 -7.16 -4.75
C THR A 48 22.52 -6.16 -3.76
N ASP A 49 22.71 -6.59 -2.51
CA ASP A 49 23.28 -5.72 -1.49
C ASP A 49 24.72 -5.31 -1.81
N GLU A 50 25.52 -6.22 -2.38
CA GLU A 50 26.89 -5.96 -2.82
C GLU A 50 26.96 -4.99 -4.01
N GLU A 51 26.07 -5.14 -4.99
CA GLU A 51 26.00 -4.24 -6.15
C GLU A 51 25.55 -2.83 -5.73
N ASN A 52 24.55 -2.74 -4.86
CA ASN A 52 24.07 -1.48 -4.31
C ASN A 52 25.19 -0.79 -3.50
N ALA A 53 25.96 -1.54 -2.70
CA ALA A 53 27.13 -1.01 -2.01
C ALA A 53 28.21 -0.50 -2.99
N LEU A 54 28.43 -1.19 -4.12
CA LEU A 54 29.38 -0.73 -5.15
C LEU A 54 28.92 0.56 -5.83
N VAL A 55 27.63 0.68 -6.16
CA VAL A 55 27.04 1.91 -6.70
C VAL A 55 27.28 3.06 -5.72
N ARG A 56 26.89 2.90 -4.46
CA ARG A 56 27.07 3.92 -3.40
C ARG A 56 28.54 4.32 -3.23
N ALA A 57 29.46 3.36 -3.26
CA ALA A 57 30.90 3.63 -3.19
C ALA A 57 31.42 4.50 -4.34
N LYS A 58 30.89 4.35 -5.56
CA LYS A 58 31.23 5.22 -6.70
C LYS A 58 30.62 6.61 -6.58
N ILE A 59 29.43 6.73 -5.97
CA ILE A 59 28.81 8.03 -5.68
C ILE A 59 29.71 8.84 -4.76
N VAL A 60 30.16 8.21 -3.67
CA VAL A 60 30.91 8.89 -2.60
C VAL A 60 32.43 8.91 -2.78
N GLY A 61 32.98 8.29 -3.83
CA GLY A 61 34.43 8.33 -4.06
C GLY A 61 35.23 7.16 -3.48
N LYS A 62 34.61 6.33 -2.63
CA LYS A 62 35.34 5.44 -1.72
C LYS A 62 34.61 4.11 -1.53
N LYS A 63 35.30 3.00 -1.85
CA LYS A 63 34.89 1.65 -1.43
C LYS A 63 35.77 1.24 -0.25
N VAL A 64 35.25 1.40 0.96
CA VAL A 64 35.95 0.99 2.17
C VAL A 64 35.21 -0.21 2.77
N PRO A 65 35.91 -1.30 3.15
CA PRO A 65 35.27 -2.38 3.89
C PRO A 65 34.63 -1.86 5.17
N ARG A 66 33.43 -2.35 5.52
CA ARG A 66 32.67 -1.85 6.69
C ARG A 66 33.47 -1.90 7.99
N HIS A 67 34.27 -2.94 8.21
CA HIS A 67 35.10 -3.06 9.42
C HIS A 67 36.19 -1.97 9.49
N THR A 68 36.66 -1.47 8.35
CA THR A 68 37.66 -0.40 8.28
C THR A 68 37.06 0.95 8.66
N TYR A 69 35.78 1.20 8.36
CA TYR A 69 35.10 2.42 8.82
C TYR A 69 35.18 2.57 10.33
N GLN A 70 35.00 1.48 11.10
CA GLN A 70 35.00 1.53 12.58
C GLN A 70 36.27 2.12 13.19
N ALA A 71 37.41 2.01 12.50
CA ALA A 71 38.68 2.53 12.99
C ALA A 71 38.77 4.06 12.97
N PHE A 72 38.01 4.70 12.08
CA PHE A 72 38.03 6.16 11.87
C PHE A 72 36.71 6.80 12.30
N PHE A 73 35.62 6.08 12.09
CA PHE A 73 34.26 6.50 12.36
C PHE A 73 33.49 5.31 12.94
N PRO A 74 33.09 5.33 14.23
CA PRO A 74 32.38 4.24 14.88
C PRO A 74 30.92 4.14 14.41
N ILE A 75 30.66 4.31 13.12
CA ILE A 75 29.33 4.19 12.54
C ILE A 75 29.05 2.71 12.32
N GLY A 76 27.91 2.22 12.81
CA GLY A 76 27.45 0.87 12.53
C GLY A 76 27.90 -0.20 13.52
N MET A 77 29.07 -0.07 14.16
CA MET A 77 29.73 -1.17 14.91
C MET A 77 29.76 -2.49 14.11
N GLY A 78 29.86 -2.41 12.77
CA GLY A 78 29.85 -3.56 11.88
C GLY A 78 28.46 -4.16 11.62
N LYS A 79 27.41 -3.55 12.18
CA LYS A 79 26.02 -3.91 11.97
C LYS A 79 25.39 -3.03 10.90
N GLN A 80 24.31 -3.53 10.32
CA GLN A 80 23.38 -2.75 9.53
C GLN A 80 22.09 -2.62 10.32
N PHE A 81 21.66 -1.39 10.57
CA PHE A 81 20.49 -1.11 11.38
C PHE A 81 19.20 -1.19 10.54
N PRO A 82 18.09 -1.68 11.12
CA PRO A 82 16.79 -1.61 10.46
C PRO A 82 16.33 -0.14 10.32
N GLY A 83 15.47 0.12 9.33
CA GLY A 83 14.93 1.46 9.07
C GLY A 83 15.90 2.38 8.34
N SER A 84 15.65 3.70 8.45
CA SER A 84 16.48 4.76 7.87
C SER A 84 17.53 5.28 8.86
N HIS A 85 18.58 5.92 8.33
CA HIS A 85 19.62 6.56 9.11
C HIS A 85 19.67 8.07 8.85
N LEU A 86 19.75 8.87 9.91
CA LEU A 86 19.95 10.31 9.81
C LEU A 86 21.36 10.65 10.31
N VAL A 87 22.08 11.48 9.58
CA VAL A 87 23.29 12.14 10.08
C VAL A 87 22.96 13.61 10.28
N ALA A 88 22.91 14.02 11.55
CA ALA A 88 22.41 15.33 11.93
C ALA A 88 23.55 16.29 12.28
N ALA A 89 23.43 17.50 11.76
CA ALA A 89 24.11 18.68 12.24
C ALA A 89 23.32 19.34 13.39
N HIS A 90 23.97 20.28 14.08
CA HIS A 90 23.33 21.15 15.08
C HIS A 90 22.15 21.96 14.51
N LEU A 91 21.24 22.43 15.38
CA LEU A 91 20.11 23.29 14.97
C LEU A 91 20.54 24.63 14.37
N SER A 92 21.72 25.11 14.77
CA SER A 92 22.39 26.29 14.21
C SER A 92 23.77 25.85 13.73
N PRO A 93 23.86 25.19 12.56
CA PRO A 93 25.08 24.56 12.11
C PRO A 93 26.07 25.63 11.63
N ASP A 94 27.26 25.66 12.21
CA ASP A 94 28.38 26.41 11.65
C ASP A 94 29.06 25.61 10.52
N LEU A 95 30.12 26.16 9.95
CA LEU A 95 30.84 25.50 8.86
C LEU A 95 31.41 24.14 9.31
N ASP A 96 31.94 24.07 10.53
CA ASP A 96 32.57 22.87 11.06
C ASP A 96 31.57 21.74 11.25
N THR A 97 30.42 22.04 11.86
CA THR A 97 29.31 21.09 12.02
C THR A 97 28.76 20.64 10.66
N THR A 98 28.66 21.56 9.71
CA THR A 98 28.16 21.28 8.36
C THR A 98 29.09 20.30 7.63
N VAL A 99 30.40 20.56 7.66
CA VAL A 99 31.40 19.71 7.02
C VAL A 99 31.44 18.34 7.70
N ALA A 100 31.46 18.30 9.03
CA ALA A 100 31.50 17.05 9.78
C ALA A 100 30.26 16.17 9.57
N SER A 101 29.06 16.76 9.56
CA SER A 101 27.82 16.05 9.24
C SER A 101 27.78 15.55 7.81
N PHE A 102 28.28 16.32 6.84
CA PHE A 102 28.35 15.90 5.44
C PHE A 102 29.23 14.66 5.25
N PHE A 103 30.45 14.69 5.79
CA PHE A 103 31.35 13.53 5.72
C PHE A 103 30.81 12.34 6.50
N GLY A 104 30.18 12.59 7.65
CA GLY A 104 29.44 11.57 8.38
C GLY A 104 28.33 10.92 7.53
N TRP A 105 27.62 11.69 6.71
CA TRP A 105 26.63 11.18 5.77
C TRP A 105 27.26 10.40 4.62
N LEU A 106 28.34 10.91 4.01
CA LEU A 106 29.07 10.19 2.96
C LEU A 106 29.47 8.79 3.43
N ASP A 107 30.04 8.70 4.62
CA ASP A 107 30.45 7.43 5.22
C ASP A 107 29.25 6.53 5.51
N ALA A 108 28.18 7.06 6.09
CA ALA A 108 27.00 6.28 6.40
C ALA A 108 26.31 5.75 5.13
N PHE A 109 26.22 6.57 4.09
CA PHE A 109 25.65 6.24 2.79
C PHE A 109 26.52 5.20 2.06
N ALA A 110 27.85 5.38 2.05
CA ALA A 110 28.80 4.47 1.43
C ALA A 110 28.82 3.10 2.12
N ALA A 111 28.89 3.11 3.45
CA ALA A 111 28.91 1.92 4.28
C ALA A 111 27.52 1.30 4.44
N ARG A 112 26.46 1.91 3.88
CA ARG A 112 25.05 1.50 3.98
C ARG A 112 24.68 1.10 5.41
N VAL A 113 24.83 2.02 6.33
CA VAL A 113 24.69 1.79 7.78
C VAL A 113 23.28 1.33 8.14
N ALA A 114 22.27 1.72 7.36
CA ALA A 114 20.91 1.26 7.52
C ALA A 114 20.35 0.55 6.28
N GLN A 115 19.24 -0.16 6.46
CA GLN A 115 18.58 -0.94 5.40
C GLN A 115 17.81 -0.05 4.41
N LYS A 116 17.31 1.10 4.88
CA LYS A 116 16.48 2.03 4.11
C LYS A 116 17.31 3.24 3.66
N GLN A 117 16.80 4.46 3.83
CA GLN A 117 17.42 5.69 3.32
C GLN A 117 18.46 6.26 4.28
N HIS A 118 19.35 7.09 3.76
CA HIS A 118 20.35 7.84 4.52
C HIS A 118 20.17 9.34 4.28
N TYR A 119 19.76 10.06 5.31
CA TYR A 119 19.54 11.50 5.25
C TYR A 119 20.70 12.25 5.85
N TRP A 120 21.12 13.30 5.15
CA TRP A 120 21.92 14.36 5.73
C TRP A 120 20.97 15.42 6.26
N ALA A 121 20.80 15.50 7.58
CA ALA A 121 19.90 16.43 8.23
C ALA A 121 20.67 17.65 8.71
N ILE A 122 20.30 18.82 8.18
CA ILE A 122 20.86 20.10 8.56
C ILE A 122 19.71 21.04 8.82
N ALA A 123 19.55 21.52 10.05
CA ALA A 123 18.50 22.50 10.31
C ALA A 123 18.81 23.81 9.57
N GLY A 124 17.85 24.27 8.77
CA GLY A 124 17.97 25.50 7.98
C GLY A 124 18.70 25.32 6.65
N ALA A 125 18.78 26.41 5.87
CA ALA A 125 19.50 26.46 4.60
C ALA A 125 20.75 27.31 4.77
N PRO A 126 21.85 26.74 5.28
CA PRO A 126 23.03 27.54 5.55
C PRO A 126 23.64 28.05 4.23
N ASN A 127 23.97 29.35 4.20
CA ASN A 127 24.55 30.00 3.02
C ASN A 127 26.08 29.79 2.97
N TRP A 128 26.51 28.53 2.89
CA TRP A 128 27.94 28.19 2.78
C TRP A 128 28.37 28.13 1.32
N GLN A 129 28.45 29.30 0.69
CA GLN A 129 28.72 29.44 -0.75
C GLN A 129 29.97 28.67 -1.18
N LEU A 130 31.07 28.74 -0.41
CA LEU A 130 32.32 28.03 -0.71
C LEU A 130 32.13 26.49 -0.71
N PHE A 131 31.33 25.96 0.21
CA PHE A 131 31.08 24.52 0.31
C PHE A 131 30.25 24.02 -0.88
N SER A 132 29.20 24.76 -1.25
CA SER A 132 28.38 24.48 -2.43
C SER A 132 29.18 24.64 -3.74
N GLU A 133 30.05 25.65 -3.85
CA GLU A 133 30.92 25.84 -5.03
C GLU A 133 31.95 24.71 -5.18
N THR A 134 32.41 24.12 -4.08
CA THR A 134 33.37 23.01 -4.09
C THR A 134 32.75 21.69 -4.52
N ILE A 135 31.52 21.41 -4.09
CA ILE A 135 30.86 20.12 -4.35
C ILE A 135 29.84 20.25 -5.50
N HIS A 136 28.77 21.02 -5.29
CA HIS A 136 27.74 21.28 -6.29
C HIS A 136 26.83 22.43 -5.85
N PRO A 137 26.45 23.38 -6.73
CA PRO A 137 25.62 24.53 -6.34
C PRO A 137 24.27 24.17 -5.72
N GLN A 138 23.68 23.03 -6.13
CA GLN A 138 22.39 22.54 -5.62
C GLN A 138 22.54 21.50 -4.50
N LEU A 139 23.71 21.40 -3.85
CA LEU A 139 23.97 20.40 -2.80
C LEU A 139 22.89 20.40 -1.72
N PHE A 140 22.64 21.54 -1.07
CA PHE A 140 21.64 21.62 -0.01
C PHE A 140 20.21 21.36 -0.53
N ALA A 141 19.87 21.86 -1.72
CA ALA A 141 18.52 21.70 -2.28
C ALA A 141 18.20 20.23 -2.64
N LYS A 142 19.19 19.47 -3.13
CA LYS A 142 18.97 18.10 -3.64
C LYS A 142 19.38 17.01 -2.66
N LEU A 143 20.21 17.31 -1.66
CA LEU A 143 20.74 16.32 -0.72
C LEU A 143 20.28 16.55 0.72
N ALA A 144 20.33 17.79 1.20
CA ALA A 144 20.10 18.07 2.62
C ALA A 144 18.61 18.03 2.94
N ARG A 145 18.28 17.40 4.07
CA ARG A 145 16.97 17.51 4.71
C ARG A 145 17.03 18.69 5.67
N THR A 146 16.29 19.75 5.37
CA THR A 146 16.38 21.03 6.08
C THR A 146 15.42 21.20 7.26
N ASN A 147 14.59 20.17 7.52
CA ASN A 147 13.63 20.19 8.62
C ASN A 147 14.36 20.21 9.97
N PRO A 148 13.94 21.09 10.90
CA PRO A 148 14.58 21.21 12.22
C PRO A 148 14.28 20.02 13.13
N SER A 149 13.22 19.25 12.85
CA SER A 149 12.86 18.06 13.58
C SER A 149 13.42 16.80 12.90
N LEU A 150 14.09 15.96 13.67
CA LEU A 150 14.59 14.67 13.20
C LEU A 150 13.47 13.63 13.34
N THR A 151 12.66 13.50 12.29
CA THR A 151 11.50 12.59 12.22
C THR A 151 11.63 11.64 11.04
N LEU A 152 10.83 10.57 11.03
CA LEU A 152 10.66 9.70 9.86
C LEU A 152 9.29 9.95 9.21
N SER A 153 9.18 9.63 7.93
CA SER A 153 7.93 9.65 7.17
C SER A 153 7.53 8.25 6.71
N ALA A 154 6.41 8.13 6.01
CA ALA A 154 5.95 6.87 5.45
C ALA A 154 7.01 6.26 4.51
N GLN A 155 7.71 7.10 3.72
CA GLN A 155 8.78 6.68 2.82
C GLN A 155 9.88 5.85 3.50
N ASP A 156 10.15 6.11 4.78
CA ASP A 156 11.17 5.44 5.59
C ASP A 156 10.74 4.05 6.08
N LEU A 157 9.43 3.81 6.12
CA LEU A 157 8.83 2.65 6.77
C LEU A 157 8.21 1.65 5.78
N ILE A 158 8.11 2.01 4.51
CA ILE A 158 7.48 1.19 3.48
C ILE A 158 8.15 -0.17 3.35
N ASN A 159 7.32 -1.20 3.24
CA ASN A 159 7.67 -2.53 2.77
C ASN A 159 6.96 -2.82 1.44
N GLN A 160 7.73 -3.04 0.37
CA GLN A 160 7.20 -3.43 -0.94
C GLN A 160 7.08 -4.94 -1.12
N GLN A 161 7.98 -5.71 -0.52
CA GLN A 161 8.04 -7.17 -0.73
C GLN A 161 6.83 -7.90 -0.17
N ALA A 162 6.19 -7.33 0.84
CA ALA A 162 5.00 -7.87 1.49
C ALA A 162 3.69 -7.30 0.91
N MET A 163 3.75 -6.45 -0.12
CA MET A 163 2.57 -5.92 -0.81
C MET A 163 2.28 -6.78 -2.04
N HIS A 164 1.09 -7.39 -2.07
CA HIS A 164 0.60 -8.15 -3.21
C HIS A 164 -0.48 -7.34 -3.93
N GLN A 165 -0.12 -6.82 -5.11
CA GLN A 165 -1.05 -6.11 -5.97
C GLN A 165 -1.88 -7.10 -6.78
N VAL A 166 -3.19 -6.92 -6.79
CA VAL A 166 -4.16 -7.80 -7.47
C VAL A 166 -5.15 -6.96 -8.26
N THR A 167 -5.76 -7.56 -9.29
CA THR A 167 -6.71 -6.88 -10.18
C THR A 167 -8.16 -7.26 -9.85
N SER A 168 -9.11 -6.49 -10.39
CA SER A 168 -10.55 -6.56 -10.08
C SER A 168 -11.17 -7.96 -10.15
N GLY A 169 -10.77 -8.79 -11.12
CA GLY A 169 -11.33 -10.13 -11.32
C GLY A 169 -10.83 -11.21 -10.35
N THR A 170 -9.96 -10.86 -9.40
CA THR A 170 -9.39 -11.83 -8.46
C THR A 170 -10.46 -12.32 -7.49
N HIS A 171 -10.60 -13.64 -7.34
CA HIS A 171 -11.55 -14.23 -6.38
C HIS A 171 -11.03 -14.10 -4.95
N VAL A 172 -11.88 -13.66 -4.03
CA VAL A 172 -11.54 -13.48 -2.60
C VAL A 172 -11.08 -14.79 -1.97
N SER A 173 -11.66 -15.92 -2.38
CA SER A 173 -11.29 -17.26 -1.88
C SER A 173 -9.87 -17.71 -2.22
N THR A 174 -9.23 -17.09 -3.20
CA THR A 174 -7.85 -17.41 -3.61
C THR A 174 -6.80 -16.59 -2.85
N LEU A 175 -7.25 -15.61 -2.07
CA LEU A 175 -6.40 -14.69 -1.34
C LEU A 175 -5.99 -15.28 0.01
N ASP A 176 -4.68 -15.42 0.21
CA ASP A 176 -4.08 -15.90 1.46
C ASP A 176 -3.36 -14.76 2.18
N HIS A 177 -3.89 -14.37 3.34
CA HIS A 177 -3.33 -13.31 4.18
C HIS A 177 -2.07 -13.75 4.97
N ARG A 178 -1.75 -15.06 5.01
CA ARG A 178 -0.58 -15.63 5.70
C ARG A 178 -0.32 -15.05 7.09
N GLY A 179 -1.36 -14.90 7.90
CA GLY A 179 -1.26 -14.36 9.27
C GLY A 179 -0.80 -12.91 9.31
N ASP A 180 -1.43 -12.05 8.50
CA ASP A 180 -1.18 -10.60 8.39
C ASP A 180 0.26 -10.22 7.97
N SER A 181 0.97 -11.14 7.32
CA SER A 181 2.30 -10.89 6.77
C SER A 181 2.29 -10.42 5.32
N VAL A 182 1.13 -10.49 4.66
CA VAL A 182 0.91 -10.07 3.29
C VAL A 182 -0.21 -9.04 3.27
N ALA A 183 0.04 -7.92 2.61
CA ALA A 183 -0.96 -6.89 2.37
C ALA A 183 -1.51 -7.03 0.95
N ILE A 184 -2.83 -7.11 0.82
CA ILE A 184 -3.49 -7.24 -0.48
C ILE A 184 -4.02 -5.88 -0.90
N VAL A 185 -3.56 -5.41 -2.06
CA VAL A 185 -3.90 -4.10 -2.60
C VAL A 185 -4.55 -4.29 -3.96
N LEU A 186 -5.80 -3.87 -4.09
CA LEU A 186 -6.52 -3.87 -5.36
C LEU A 186 -6.08 -2.67 -6.19
N VAL A 187 -5.65 -2.93 -7.42
CA VAL A 187 -5.28 -1.93 -8.41
C VAL A 187 -6.07 -2.10 -9.71
N ASP A 188 -6.21 -1.02 -10.46
CA ASP A 188 -6.76 -1.04 -11.83
C ASP A 188 -5.73 -1.58 -12.84
N GLU A 189 -6.10 -1.59 -14.12
CA GLU A 189 -5.22 -2.04 -15.22
C GLU A 189 -4.01 -1.12 -15.44
N GLU A 190 -4.09 0.14 -14.99
CA GLU A 190 -3.03 1.15 -15.08
C GLU A 190 -2.11 1.13 -13.83
N GLY A 191 -2.48 0.36 -12.80
CA GLY A 191 -1.77 0.24 -11.54
C GLY A 191 -2.18 1.29 -10.49
N HIS A 192 -3.29 2.00 -10.69
CA HIS A 192 -3.84 2.92 -9.70
C HIS A 192 -4.55 2.18 -8.58
N PHE A 193 -4.44 2.71 -7.37
CA PHE A 193 -5.03 2.17 -6.17
C PHE A 193 -6.56 2.28 -6.20
N ILE A 194 -7.24 1.15 -6.02
CA ILE A 194 -8.70 1.10 -5.85
C ILE A 194 -9.06 0.88 -4.38
N GLY A 195 -8.34 0.01 -3.67
CA GLY A 195 -8.64 -0.32 -2.29
C GLY A 195 -7.68 -1.33 -1.66
N ASP A 196 -7.78 -1.51 -0.35
CA ASP A 196 -7.01 -2.49 0.43
C ASP A 196 -7.93 -3.58 0.98
N TRP A 197 -7.48 -4.84 0.94
CA TRP A 197 -8.20 -6.00 1.47
C TRP A 197 -7.47 -6.58 2.66
N GLN A 198 -8.12 -6.56 3.81
CA GLN A 198 -7.55 -6.96 5.10
C GLN A 198 -8.21 -8.24 5.60
N SER A 199 -7.53 -8.96 6.48
CA SER A 199 -8.05 -10.17 7.12
C SER A 199 -9.33 -9.90 7.92
N CYS A 200 -9.43 -8.74 8.57
CA CYS A 200 -10.61 -8.32 9.31
C CYS A 200 -11.82 -7.95 8.44
N ASP A 201 -11.63 -7.71 7.13
CA ASP A 201 -12.72 -7.35 6.21
C ASP A 201 -13.53 -8.58 5.76
N VAL A 202 -12.93 -9.78 5.83
CA VAL A 202 -13.47 -11.00 5.27
C VAL A 202 -14.85 -11.32 5.84
N GLU A 203 -14.99 -11.34 7.17
CA GLU A 203 -16.23 -11.75 7.82
C GLU A 203 -17.38 -10.72 7.65
N PRO A 204 -17.17 -9.41 7.89
CA PRO A 204 -18.19 -8.41 7.64
C PRO A 204 -18.72 -8.40 6.20
N VAL A 205 -17.83 -8.51 5.20
CA VAL A 205 -18.25 -8.56 3.79
C VAL A 205 -18.96 -9.87 3.48
N ARG A 206 -18.46 -11.00 4.01
CA ARG A 206 -19.09 -12.32 3.83
C ARG A 206 -20.53 -12.34 4.35
N GLN A 207 -20.83 -11.66 5.44
CA GLN A 207 -22.21 -11.55 5.93
C GLN A 207 -23.14 -10.93 4.88
N VAL A 208 -22.70 -9.87 4.20
CA VAL A 208 -23.48 -9.24 3.12
C VAL A 208 -23.61 -10.17 1.91
N THR A 209 -22.53 -10.84 1.50
CA THR A 209 -22.58 -11.76 0.35
C THR A 209 -23.46 -12.99 0.62
N ILE A 210 -23.54 -13.46 1.87
CA ILE A 210 -24.47 -14.54 2.27
C ILE A 210 -25.93 -14.11 2.08
N LEU A 211 -26.30 -12.88 2.43
CA LEU A 211 -27.66 -12.37 2.23
C LEU A 211 -28.04 -12.35 0.73
N PHE A 212 -27.12 -11.87 -0.12
CA PHE A 212 -27.33 -11.91 -1.57
C PHE A 212 -27.45 -13.34 -2.11
N LYS A 213 -26.62 -14.27 -1.64
CA LYS A 213 -26.71 -15.68 -2.01
C LYS A 213 -28.00 -16.34 -1.56
N ALA A 214 -28.53 -15.98 -0.39
CA ALA A 214 -29.83 -16.43 0.08
C ALA A 214 -30.95 -15.93 -0.85
N CYS A 215 -30.89 -14.66 -1.28
CA CYS A 215 -31.81 -14.12 -2.28
C CYS A 215 -31.72 -14.83 -3.63
N LEU A 216 -30.52 -15.14 -4.12
CA LEU A 216 -30.35 -15.94 -5.35
C LEU A 216 -30.91 -17.36 -5.20
N HIS A 217 -30.72 -17.99 -4.04
CA HIS A 217 -31.27 -19.31 -3.78
C HIS A 217 -32.80 -19.29 -3.75
N TRP A 218 -33.39 -18.30 -3.06
CA TRP A 218 -34.83 -18.11 -3.05
C TRP A 218 -35.38 -17.84 -4.45
N LEU A 219 -34.75 -16.95 -5.23
CA LEU A 219 -35.10 -16.66 -6.63
C LEU A 219 -35.16 -17.97 -7.44
N GLN A 220 -34.10 -18.76 -7.36
CA GLN A 220 -33.97 -20.02 -8.06
C GLN A 220 -35.08 -21.00 -7.66
N HIS A 221 -35.31 -21.17 -6.36
CA HIS A 221 -36.34 -22.06 -5.82
C HIS A 221 -37.76 -21.59 -6.20
N HIS A 222 -38.03 -20.29 -6.09
CA HIS A 222 -39.35 -19.71 -6.35
C HIS A 222 -39.71 -19.87 -7.83
N ILE A 223 -38.80 -19.57 -8.76
CA ILE A 223 -39.06 -19.79 -10.19
C ILE A 223 -39.29 -21.27 -10.49
N HIS A 224 -38.48 -22.18 -9.92
CA HIS A 224 -38.70 -23.63 -10.07
C HIS A 224 -40.07 -24.06 -9.56
N GLN A 225 -40.45 -23.63 -8.37
CA GLN A 225 -41.72 -23.97 -7.75
C GLN A 225 -42.91 -23.41 -8.52
N THR A 226 -42.86 -22.14 -8.94
CA THR A 226 -43.93 -21.49 -9.70
C THR A 226 -44.12 -22.18 -11.05
N LEU A 227 -43.03 -22.42 -11.80
CA LEU A 227 -43.08 -23.14 -13.07
C LEU A 227 -43.62 -24.57 -12.93
N THR A 228 -43.26 -25.27 -11.85
CA THR A 228 -43.77 -26.62 -11.58
C THR A 228 -45.24 -26.61 -11.16
N THR A 229 -45.65 -25.62 -10.36
CA THR A 229 -47.03 -25.49 -9.87
C THR A 229 -47.98 -25.19 -11.02
N LEU A 230 -47.55 -24.40 -12.01
CA LEU A 230 -48.33 -24.14 -13.23
C LEU A 230 -48.65 -25.41 -14.01
N LEU A 231 -47.79 -26.42 -13.98
CA LEU A 231 -48.08 -27.73 -14.61
C LEU A 231 -49.19 -28.50 -13.91
N ALA A 232 -49.46 -28.18 -12.64
CA ALA A 232 -50.51 -28.82 -11.86
C ALA A 232 -51.87 -28.11 -11.98
N GLN A 233 -51.92 -26.94 -12.61
CA GLN A 233 -53.17 -26.18 -12.80
C GLN A 233 -53.97 -26.71 -13.99
N GLU A 234 -55.30 -26.69 -13.87
CA GLU A 234 -56.22 -27.10 -14.95
C GLU A 234 -56.24 -26.11 -16.12
N THR A 235 -55.93 -24.84 -15.86
CA THR A 235 -55.82 -23.77 -16.85
C THR A 235 -54.53 -23.00 -16.65
N VAL A 236 -53.83 -22.69 -17.74
CA VAL A 236 -52.59 -21.89 -17.69
C VAL A 236 -52.98 -20.42 -17.80
N SER A 237 -52.91 -19.68 -16.68
CA SER A 237 -53.08 -18.23 -16.70
C SER A 237 -51.81 -17.51 -17.19
N PRO A 238 -51.91 -16.25 -17.65
CA PRO A 238 -50.74 -15.39 -17.81
C PRO A 238 -50.05 -15.22 -16.45
N PHE A 239 -48.96 -15.95 -16.21
CA PHE A 239 -48.28 -15.97 -14.91
C PHE A 239 -46.97 -15.17 -14.91
N VAL A 240 -46.41 -14.84 -16.08
CA VAL A 240 -45.08 -14.22 -16.18
C VAL A 240 -45.07 -12.84 -15.52
N GLU A 241 -46.08 -12.02 -15.78
CA GLU A 241 -46.22 -10.70 -15.13
C GLU A 241 -46.40 -10.83 -13.60
N GLU A 242 -47.16 -11.83 -13.14
CA GLU A 242 -47.36 -12.10 -11.70
C GLU A 242 -46.07 -12.57 -11.02
N LEU A 243 -45.35 -13.51 -11.65
CA LEU A 243 -44.04 -13.98 -11.20
C LEU A 243 -43.05 -12.83 -11.10
N LEU A 244 -42.98 -11.99 -12.14
CA LEU A 244 -42.06 -10.86 -12.19
C LEU A 244 -42.41 -9.75 -11.19
N ALA A 245 -43.70 -9.56 -10.89
CA ALA A 245 -44.19 -8.62 -9.88
C ALA A 245 -44.03 -9.13 -8.43
N THR A 246 -43.63 -10.39 -8.22
CA THR A 246 -43.51 -10.98 -6.88
C THR A 246 -42.45 -10.24 -6.04
N PRO A 247 -42.77 -9.84 -4.79
CA PRO A 247 -41.81 -9.20 -3.90
C PRO A 247 -40.70 -10.17 -3.49
N VAL A 248 -39.49 -9.66 -3.25
CA VAL A 248 -38.34 -10.47 -2.82
C VAL A 248 -38.47 -10.83 -1.34
N LEU A 249 -38.96 -12.05 -1.05
CA LEU A 249 -39.38 -12.48 0.30
C LEU A 249 -38.29 -12.76 1.34
N PRO A 250 -37.06 -13.21 1.03
CA PRO A 250 -36.05 -13.51 2.06
C PRO A 250 -35.72 -12.31 2.93
N ILE A 251 -35.99 -11.10 2.43
CA ILE A 251 -35.78 -9.85 3.14
C ILE A 251 -36.61 -9.83 4.43
N ASP A 252 -37.82 -10.38 4.46
CA ASP A 252 -38.67 -10.34 5.65
C ASP A 252 -38.10 -11.17 6.82
N GLU A 253 -37.36 -12.24 6.50
CA GLU A 253 -36.70 -13.15 7.46
C GLU A 253 -35.40 -12.57 8.03
N PHE A 254 -34.85 -11.53 7.40
CA PHE A 254 -33.63 -10.86 7.86
C PHE A 254 -33.92 -10.02 9.11
N ASP A 255 -32.96 -9.95 10.02
CA ASP A 255 -33.02 -8.96 11.10
C ASP A 255 -32.88 -7.53 10.57
N ASP A 256 -33.20 -6.52 11.39
CA ASP A 256 -33.21 -5.12 10.93
C ASP A 256 -31.85 -4.65 10.42
N THR A 257 -30.75 -5.16 10.99
CA THR A 257 -29.39 -4.80 10.56
C THR A 257 -29.02 -5.48 9.23
N GLN A 258 -29.40 -6.74 9.05
CA GLN A 258 -29.24 -7.48 7.80
C GLN A 258 -30.07 -6.84 6.68
N LYS A 259 -31.32 -6.45 6.97
CA LYS A 259 -32.19 -5.71 6.05
C LYS A 259 -31.51 -4.42 5.60
N GLU A 260 -31.05 -3.59 6.53
CA GLU A 260 -30.37 -2.33 6.21
C GLU A 260 -29.15 -2.55 5.31
N LYS A 261 -28.23 -3.46 5.69
CA LYS A 261 -27.04 -3.77 4.89
C LYS A 261 -27.39 -4.32 3.51
N PHE A 262 -28.41 -5.17 3.42
CA PHE A 262 -28.83 -5.74 2.15
C PHE A 262 -29.47 -4.67 1.25
N LEU A 263 -30.28 -3.77 1.80
CA LEU A 263 -30.85 -2.65 1.05
C LEU A 263 -29.76 -1.72 0.51
N LEU A 264 -28.75 -1.39 1.34
CA LEU A 264 -27.58 -0.64 0.90
C LEU A 264 -26.79 -1.37 -0.19
N PHE A 265 -26.64 -2.69 -0.08
CA PHE A 265 -26.04 -3.49 -1.14
C PHE A 265 -26.82 -3.38 -2.46
N LEU A 266 -28.14 -3.48 -2.41
CA LEU A 266 -28.98 -3.38 -3.61
C LEU A 266 -28.92 -1.98 -4.23
N SER A 267 -28.89 -0.91 -3.41
CA SER A 267 -28.80 0.46 -3.91
C SER A 267 -27.41 0.81 -4.43
N ASP A 268 -26.37 0.52 -3.67
CA ASP A 268 -25.04 1.11 -3.88
C ASP A 268 -24.12 0.22 -4.73
N ILE A 269 -24.43 -1.07 -4.82
CA ILE A 269 -23.68 -2.03 -5.65
C ILE A 269 -24.47 -2.40 -6.90
N LEU A 270 -25.76 -2.72 -6.77
CA LEU A 270 -26.62 -3.11 -7.91
C LEU A 270 -27.38 -1.94 -8.55
N ASN A 271 -27.28 -0.72 -8.02
CA ASN A 271 -27.99 0.46 -8.52
C ASN A 271 -29.50 0.23 -8.65
N MET A 272 -30.09 -0.52 -7.73
CA MET A 272 -31.50 -0.90 -7.77
C MET A 272 -32.35 0.10 -6.98
N THR A 273 -33.43 0.60 -7.59
CA THR A 273 -34.41 1.46 -6.94
C THR A 273 -35.66 0.65 -6.55
N SER A 274 -36.36 1.09 -5.50
CA SER A 274 -37.64 0.50 -5.10
C SER A 274 -38.66 0.56 -6.25
N PRO A 275 -39.59 -0.41 -6.37
CA PRO A 275 -39.89 -1.50 -5.43
C PRO A 275 -38.99 -2.75 -5.56
N LEU A 276 -38.89 -3.54 -4.48
CA LEU A 276 -38.14 -4.81 -4.40
C LEU A 276 -38.93 -5.96 -5.02
N THR A 277 -39.00 -5.99 -6.35
CA THR A 277 -39.65 -7.07 -7.11
C THR A 277 -38.62 -7.99 -7.77
N LEU A 278 -39.06 -9.20 -8.13
CA LEU A 278 -38.27 -10.16 -8.90
C LEU A 278 -37.71 -9.51 -10.18
N GLN A 279 -38.57 -8.81 -10.91
CA GLN A 279 -38.21 -8.12 -12.15
C GLN A 279 -37.08 -7.11 -11.93
N ASN A 280 -37.21 -6.25 -10.91
CA ASN A 280 -36.22 -5.21 -10.65
C ASN A 280 -34.88 -5.82 -10.22
N LEU A 281 -34.90 -6.89 -9.43
CA LEU A 281 -33.69 -7.62 -9.05
C LEU A 281 -32.99 -8.23 -10.27
N LEU A 282 -33.73 -8.92 -11.14
CA LEU A 282 -33.17 -9.53 -12.35
C LEU A 282 -32.56 -8.47 -13.27
N HIS A 283 -33.25 -7.36 -13.51
CA HIS A 283 -32.71 -6.25 -14.32
C HIS A 283 -31.53 -5.54 -13.65
N ALA A 284 -31.51 -5.43 -12.32
CA ALA A 284 -30.39 -4.84 -11.60
C ALA A 284 -29.13 -5.71 -11.73
N ILE A 285 -29.27 -7.04 -11.57
CA ILE A 285 -28.17 -7.97 -11.80
C ILE A 285 -27.73 -7.96 -13.27
N GLU A 286 -28.67 -7.92 -14.22
CA GLU A 286 -28.34 -7.86 -15.64
C GLU A 286 -27.57 -6.58 -16.01
N ARG A 287 -27.90 -5.43 -15.41
CA ARG A 287 -27.14 -4.19 -15.59
C ARG A 287 -25.74 -4.27 -15.00
N ALA A 288 -25.60 -4.91 -13.82
CA ALA A 288 -24.31 -5.09 -13.17
C ALA A 288 -23.44 -6.14 -13.88
N ILE A 289 -24.07 -7.17 -14.47
CA ILE A 289 -23.43 -8.32 -15.11
C ILE A 289 -24.19 -8.68 -16.40
N PRO A 290 -23.90 -8.00 -17.52
CA PRO A 290 -24.60 -8.23 -18.78
C PRO A 290 -24.51 -9.68 -19.28
N GLY A 291 -25.62 -10.19 -19.82
CA GLY A 291 -25.77 -11.55 -20.34
C GLY A 291 -26.13 -12.60 -19.29
N THR A 292 -26.47 -12.21 -18.06
CA THR A 292 -26.71 -13.15 -16.96
C THR A 292 -28.14 -13.66 -16.95
N PHE A 293 -29.13 -12.77 -16.84
CA PHE A 293 -30.55 -13.09 -16.73
C PHE A 293 -31.37 -12.70 -17.96
N GLN A 294 -30.84 -11.91 -18.91
CA GLN A 294 -31.55 -11.62 -20.16
C GLN A 294 -32.01 -12.88 -20.91
N PRO A 295 -31.21 -13.95 -21.05
CA PRO A 295 -31.66 -15.18 -21.71
C PRO A 295 -32.82 -15.88 -20.98
N LEU A 296 -32.95 -15.69 -19.66
CA LEU A 296 -34.07 -16.20 -18.90
C LEU A 296 -35.33 -15.38 -19.17
N LEU A 297 -35.22 -14.06 -19.16
CA LEU A 297 -36.33 -13.13 -19.44
C LEU A 297 -36.90 -13.36 -20.84
N ASP A 298 -36.05 -13.37 -21.87
CA ASP A 298 -36.45 -13.63 -23.26
C ASP A 298 -37.18 -14.96 -23.40
N ARG A 299 -36.73 -15.96 -22.63
CA ARG A 299 -37.31 -17.30 -22.66
C ARG A 299 -38.67 -17.35 -21.94
N LEU A 300 -38.81 -16.70 -20.79
CA LEU A 300 -40.07 -16.60 -20.07
C LEU A 300 -41.13 -15.86 -20.90
N GLU A 301 -40.74 -14.83 -21.66
CA GLU A 301 -41.64 -14.14 -22.60
C GLU A 301 -42.14 -15.05 -23.73
N GLN A 302 -41.31 -16.00 -24.17
CA GLN A 302 -41.66 -17.00 -25.18
C GLN A 302 -42.45 -18.19 -24.61
N TRP A 303 -43.07 -18.04 -23.43
CA TRP A 303 -43.80 -19.13 -22.78
C TRP A 303 -44.86 -19.73 -23.73
N PRO A 304 -44.79 -21.04 -24.04
CA PRO A 304 -45.60 -21.67 -25.08
C PRO A 304 -46.99 -22.06 -24.53
N LEU A 305 -47.79 -21.06 -24.15
CA LEU A 305 -49.07 -21.22 -23.45
C LEU A 305 -50.12 -22.02 -24.27
N ALA A 306 -50.10 -21.90 -25.61
CA ALA A 306 -51.19 -22.39 -26.46
C ALA A 306 -50.97 -23.76 -27.14
N ASN A 307 -49.72 -24.24 -27.26
CA ASN A 307 -49.38 -25.36 -28.16
C ASN A 307 -48.74 -26.58 -27.47
N MET A 308 -48.42 -26.53 -26.17
CA MET A 308 -47.54 -27.53 -25.53
C MET A 308 -48.18 -28.47 -24.50
N ILE A 309 -49.43 -28.23 -24.08
CA ILE A 309 -50.14 -29.17 -23.19
C ILE A 309 -50.31 -30.53 -23.88
N ASP A 310 -50.50 -30.52 -25.20
CA ASP A 310 -50.65 -31.73 -26.02
C ASP A 310 -49.30 -32.39 -26.38
N ASN A 311 -48.16 -31.71 -26.17
CA ASN A 311 -46.82 -32.22 -26.48
C ASN A 311 -45.88 -32.16 -25.26
N ARG A 312 -46.15 -33.06 -24.30
CA ARG A 312 -45.38 -33.18 -23.04
C ARG A 312 -43.85 -33.20 -23.23
N PRO A 313 -43.26 -33.95 -24.18
CA PRO A 313 -41.81 -33.93 -24.40
C PRO A 313 -41.25 -32.52 -24.67
N GLN A 314 -41.93 -31.72 -25.49
CA GLN A 314 -41.49 -30.37 -25.80
C GLN A 314 -41.59 -29.44 -24.59
N LEU A 315 -42.63 -29.58 -23.77
CA LEU A 315 -42.79 -28.83 -22.53
C LEU A 315 -41.68 -29.15 -21.51
N PHE A 316 -41.38 -30.43 -21.28
CA PHE A 316 -40.31 -30.83 -20.38
C PHE A 316 -38.93 -30.41 -20.88
N GLN A 317 -38.70 -30.49 -22.20
CA GLN A 317 -37.47 -29.97 -22.80
C GLN A 317 -37.37 -28.45 -22.63
N TRP A 318 -38.48 -27.73 -22.77
CA TRP A 318 -38.52 -26.29 -22.54
C TRP A 318 -38.16 -25.95 -21.10
N LEU A 319 -38.76 -26.63 -20.12
CA LEU A 319 -38.50 -26.43 -18.69
C LEU A 319 -37.06 -26.74 -18.31
N GLN A 320 -36.54 -27.88 -18.79
CA GLN A 320 -35.16 -28.29 -18.53
C GLN A 320 -34.18 -27.21 -19.00
N GLN A 321 -34.38 -26.66 -20.19
CA GLN A 321 -33.54 -25.57 -20.71
C GLN A 321 -33.71 -24.28 -19.90
N THR A 322 -34.93 -23.95 -19.46
CA THR A 322 -35.19 -22.78 -18.60
C THR A 322 -34.46 -22.91 -17.26
N PHE A 323 -34.56 -24.07 -16.60
CA PHE A 323 -33.85 -24.36 -15.35
C PHE A 323 -32.33 -24.31 -15.54
N HIS A 324 -31.81 -24.86 -16.64
CA HIS A 324 -30.38 -24.80 -16.93
C HIS A 324 -29.87 -23.35 -17.15
N ILE A 325 -30.66 -22.50 -17.78
CA ILE A 325 -30.34 -21.07 -17.94
C ILE A 325 -30.35 -20.38 -16.56
N LEU A 326 -31.37 -20.62 -15.75
CA LEU A 326 -31.48 -20.07 -14.39
C LEU A 326 -30.31 -20.51 -13.49
N ASP A 327 -29.96 -21.80 -13.49
CA ASP A 327 -28.85 -22.33 -12.71
C ASP A 327 -27.52 -21.67 -13.09
N ARG A 328 -27.28 -21.52 -14.41
CA ARG A 328 -26.08 -20.84 -14.92
C ARG A 328 -26.06 -19.37 -14.53
N ALA A 329 -27.20 -18.67 -14.64
CA ALA A 329 -27.31 -17.27 -14.25
C ALA A 329 -27.02 -17.07 -12.76
N CYS A 330 -27.64 -17.88 -11.90
CA CYS A 330 -27.38 -17.86 -10.46
C CYS A 330 -25.92 -18.19 -10.13
N GLN A 331 -25.31 -19.16 -10.82
CA GLN A 331 -23.90 -19.46 -10.61
C GLN A 331 -23.00 -18.29 -11.02
N HIS A 332 -23.27 -17.67 -12.16
CA HIS A 332 -22.51 -16.50 -12.63
C HIS A 332 -22.62 -15.33 -11.63
N SER A 333 -23.81 -15.07 -11.09
CA SER A 333 -23.99 -14.05 -10.04
C SER A 333 -23.27 -14.40 -8.74
N ARG A 334 -23.19 -15.69 -8.36
CA ARG A 334 -22.42 -16.16 -7.19
C ARG A 334 -20.91 -16.02 -7.41
N ASP A 335 -20.43 -16.21 -8.63
CA ASP A 335 -19.00 -16.03 -8.94
C ASP A 335 -18.63 -14.55 -8.97
N TRP A 336 -19.52 -13.70 -9.49
CA TRP A 336 -19.34 -12.24 -9.53
C TRP A 336 -19.26 -11.62 -8.13
N ILE A 337 -20.14 -12.00 -7.19
CA ILE A 337 -20.12 -11.44 -5.83
C ILE A 337 -18.85 -11.85 -5.04
N GLU A 338 -18.14 -12.89 -5.49
CA GLU A 338 -16.87 -13.35 -4.92
C GLU A 338 -15.64 -12.66 -5.52
N GLN A 339 -15.82 -11.73 -6.47
CA GLN A 339 -14.73 -10.93 -7.01
C GLN A 339 -14.30 -9.85 -6.01
N LEU A 340 -12.99 -9.58 -5.95
CA LEU A 340 -12.41 -8.68 -4.98
C LEU A 340 -12.87 -7.23 -5.15
N ASN A 341 -13.03 -6.75 -6.39
CA ASN A 341 -13.58 -5.41 -6.64
C ASN A 341 -14.97 -5.24 -6.02
N ILE A 342 -15.83 -6.26 -6.09
CA ILE A 342 -17.15 -6.24 -5.49
C ILE A 342 -17.04 -6.30 -3.96
N ALA A 343 -16.16 -7.12 -3.41
CA ALA A 343 -15.90 -7.17 -1.97
C ALA A 343 -15.41 -5.81 -1.42
N ILE A 344 -14.52 -5.13 -2.14
CA ILE A 344 -14.03 -3.78 -1.81
C ILE A 344 -15.15 -2.74 -1.92
N ALA A 345 -16.00 -2.82 -2.94
CA ALA A 345 -17.17 -1.95 -3.07
C ALA A 345 -18.16 -2.17 -1.90
N ILE A 346 -18.39 -3.42 -1.47
CA ILE A 346 -19.19 -3.72 -0.27
C ILE A 346 -18.54 -3.11 0.99
N LYS A 347 -17.23 -3.28 1.17
CA LYS A 347 -16.48 -2.72 2.30
C LYS A 347 -16.67 -1.20 2.41
N HIS A 348 -16.56 -0.47 1.31
CA HIS A 348 -16.60 1.00 1.34
C HIS A 348 -18.02 1.55 1.27
N ASN A 349 -18.88 1.04 0.39
CA ASN A 349 -20.19 1.63 0.13
C ASN A 349 -21.26 1.08 1.07
N VAL A 350 -21.20 -0.20 1.43
CA VAL A 350 -22.21 -0.84 2.30
C VAL A 350 -21.79 -0.77 3.77
N LEU A 351 -20.55 -1.14 4.07
CA LEU A 351 -20.05 -1.21 5.44
C LEU A 351 -19.41 0.10 5.93
N GLN A 352 -19.22 1.08 5.04
CA GLN A 352 -18.66 2.40 5.36
C GLN A 352 -17.28 2.32 6.05
N ILE A 353 -16.50 1.27 5.75
CA ILE A 353 -15.16 1.08 6.29
C ILE A 353 -14.19 1.94 5.46
N PRO A 354 -13.51 2.94 6.05
CA PRO A 354 -12.67 3.86 5.27
C PRO A 354 -11.35 3.20 4.85
N GLN A 355 -10.87 3.60 3.67
CA GLN A 355 -9.57 3.18 3.14
C GLN A 355 -8.41 3.54 4.07
N GLY A 356 -7.41 2.66 4.12
CA GLY A 356 -6.21 2.87 4.93
C GLY A 356 -5.05 3.43 4.11
N THR A 357 -5.12 4.68 3.65
CA THR A 357 -4.09 5.27 2.78
C THR A 357 -3.24 6.36 3.44
N LEU A 358 -1.99 6.45 2.97
CA LEU A 358 -0.97 7.43 3.38
C LEU A 358 -0.24 7.99 2.16
N LEU A 359 0.24 9.22 2.27
CA LEU A 359 1.21 9.80 1.33
C LEU A 359 2.64 9.55 1.83
N LEU A 360 3.62 9.57 0.93
CA LEU A 360 5.04 9.32 1.22
C LEU A 360 5.60 10.21 2.35
N GLU A 361 5.18 11.47 2.38
CA GLU A 361 5.60 12.50 3.31
C GLU A 361 4.90 12.43 4.68
N THR A 362 3.91 11.54 4.84
CA THR A 362 3.14 11.45 6.10
C THR A 362 4.05 11.08 7.26
N GLU A 363 4.07 11.90 8.32
CA GLU A 363 4.92 11.65 9.50
C GLU A 363 4.45 10.48 10.36
N VAL A 364 5.40 9.83 11.05
CA VAL A 364 5.16 8.69 11.94
C VAL A 364 4.06 8.91 12.98
N SER A 365 3.95 10.10 13.57
CA SER A 365 2.90 10.44 14.53
C SER A 365 1.50 10.28 13.92
N THR A 366 1.31 10.81 12.71
CA THR A 366 0.08 10.70 11.93
C THR A 366 -0.16 9.28 11.43
N ILE A 367 0.91 8.55 11.05
CA ILE A 367 0.80 7.13 10.69
C ILE A 367 0.24 6.33 11.87
N ARG A 368 0.79 6.51 13.08
CA ARG A 368 0.31 5.82 14.29
C ARG A 368 -1.15 6.14 14.59
N GLN A 369 -1.56 7.40 14.43
CA GLN A 369 -2.96 7.80 14.62
C GLN A 369 -3.90 7.15 13.59
N LYS A 370 -3.51 7.14 12.30
CA LYS A 370 -4.31 6.55 11.22
C LYS A 370 -4.34 5.02 11.25
N MET A 371 -3.28 4.39 11.79
CA MET A 371 -3.17 2.94 11.86
C MET A 371 -4.29 2.37 12.74
N GLY A 372 -4.51 2.94 13.93
CA GLY A 372 -5.48 2.40 14.88
C GLY A 372 -5.26 0.90 15.08
N ASP A 373 -6.32 0.11 14.83
CA ASP A 373 -6.29 -1.35 14.90
C ASP A 373 -6.10 -2.02 13.52
N LYS A 374 -5.87 -1.24 12.45
CA LYS A 374 -5.66 -1.79 11.10
C LYS A 374 -4.34 -2.59 11.06
N PRO A 375 -4.30 -3.76 10.41
CA PRO A 375 -3.08 -4.56 10.29
C PRO A 375 -2.01 -3.88 9.44
N PHE A 376 -2.41 -3.07 8.46
CA PHE A 376 -1.52 -2.27 7.63
C PHE A 376 -2.19 -1.02 7.06
N LEU A 377 -1.37 -0.11 6.56
CA LEU A 377 -1.77 1.03 5.73
C LEU A 377 -1.02 0.99 4.39
N THR A 378 -1.70 1.33 3.31
CA THR A 378 -1.13 1.44 1.96
C THR A 378 -0.56 2.83 1.75
N VAL A 379 0.67 2.92 1.27
CA VAL A 379 1.33 4.19 0.94
C VAL A 379 1.25 4.44 -0.56
N LEU A 380 0.82 5.65 -0.92
CA LEU A 380 0.61 6.08 -2.29
C LEU A 380 1.61 7.16 -2.70
N SER A 381 1.94 7.18 -3.99
CA SER A 381 2.59 8.29 -4.67
C SER A 381 1.70 8.72 -5.82
N GLY A 382 0.97 9.82 -5.64
CA GLY A 382 -0.22 10.09 -6.44
C GLY A 382 -1.25 8.98 -6.21
N ASP A 383 -1.74 8.36 -7.29
CA ASP A 383 -2.70 7.27 -7.23
C ASP A 383 -2.03 5.88 -7.26
N THR A 384 -0.70 5.80 -7.40
CA THR A 384 0.00 4.51 -7.48
C THR A 384 0.44 4.03 -6.09
N PRO A 385 0.11 2.79 -5.69
CA PRO A 385 0.60 2.22 -4.45
C PRO A 385 2.08 1.87 -4.56
N VAL A 386 2.87 2.44 -3.65
CA VAL A 386 4.34 2.29 -3.61
C VAL A 386 4.81 1.35 -2.51
N GLY A 387 3.90 0.85 -1.68
CA GLY A 387 4.15 -0.18 -0.66
C GLY A 387 3.22 -0.03 0.54
N VAL A 388 3.51 -0.78 1.61
CA VAL A 388 2.65 -0.82 2.81
C VAL A 388 3.45 -0.63 4.09
N ILE A 389 2.79 -0.21 5.16
CA ILE A 389 3.34 -0.15 6.51
C ILE A 389 2.48 -1.04 7.41
N PHE A 390 3.09 -2.03 8.06
CA PHE A 390 2.38 -2.92 8.97
C PHE A 390 2.31 -2.35 10.39
N LEU A 391 1.24 -2.69 11.11
CA LEU A 391 1.05 -2.35 12.52
C LEU A 391 2.22 -2.84 13.39
N LYS A 392 2.68 -4.09 13.16
CA LYS A 392 3.81 -4.67 13.90
C LYS A 392 5.10 -3.88 13.75
N ASP A 393 5.32 -3.27 12.58
CA ASP A 393 6.56 -2.55 12.29
C ASP A 393 6.53 -1.17 12.95
N ILE A 394 5.38 -0.49 12.95
CA ILE A 394 5.23 0.85 13.55
C ILE A 394 5.17 0.84 15.09
N GLN A 395 4.78 -0.30 15.68
CA GLN A 395 4.77 -0.52 17.12
C GLN A 395 6.16 -0.69 17.72
N ASN A 396 7.20 -0.89 16.89
CA ASN A 396 8.56 -0.96 17.39
C ASN A 396 9.00 0.35 18.07
N ASN A 397 9.74 0.20 19.17
CA ASN A 397 10.31 1.33 19.90
C ASN A 397 11.41 2.05 19.11
N THR A 398 12.03 1.37 18.15
CA THR A 398 13.09 1.91 17.30
C THR A 398 12.72 1.70 15.85
N LEU A 399 12.55 2.79 15.12
CA LEU A 399 12.16 2.80 13.71
C LEU A 399 13.28 3.29 12.78
N GLY A 400 14.32 3.90 13.34
CA GLY A 400 15.49 4.35 12.62
C GLY A 400 16.60 4.74 13.58
N THR A 401 17.70 5.23 13.02
CA THR A 401 18.90 5.57 13.78
C THR A 401 19.42 6.94 13.43
N VAL A 402 20.18 7.55 14.34
CA VAL A 402 20.82 8.85 14.14
C VAL A 402 22.30 8.81 14.52
N SER A 403 23.13 9.48 13.73
CA SER A 403 24.48 9.88 14.09
C SER A 403 24.52 11.38 14.31
N LEU A 404 25.00 11.81 15.48
CA LEU A 404 25.14 13.23 15.81
C LEU A 404 26.59 13.67 15.55
N ARG A 405 26.75 14.80 14.88
CA ARG A 405 28.07 15.41 14.62
C ARG A 405 28.12 16.78 15.26
N ASP A 406 29.25 17.01 15.93
CA ASP A 406 29.62 18.21 16.67
C ASP A 406 28.85 18.47 17.98
N PHE A 407 27.76 17.75 18.23
CA PHE A 407 26.92 17.88 19.42
C PHE A 407 26.34 16.53 19.82
N CYS A 408 26.03 16.36 21.10
CA CYS A 408 25.45 15.11 21.63
C CYS A 408 24.20 15.30 22.51
N ASN A 409 23.80 16.55 22.78
CA ASN A 409 22.69 16.83 23.67
C ASN A 409 21.35 16.52 22.96
N GLU A 410 20.65 15.47 23.44
CA GLU A 410 19.37 15.04 22.86
C GLU A 410 18.30 16.13 22.96
N GLU A 411 18.31 16.93 24.04
CA GLU A 411 17.34 18.02 24.28
C GLU A 411 17.45 19.12 23.23
N GLU A 412 18.63 19.30 22.62
CA GLU A 412 18.88 20.32 21.61
C GLU A 412 18.53 19.85 20.20
N MET A 413 18.36 18.54 19.95
CA MET A 413 18.29 17.97 18.59
C MET A 413 16.87 17.70 18.06
N ASN A 414 15.81 18.04 18.81
CA ASN A 414 14.42 17.74 18.44
C ASN A 414 14.25 16.31 17.89
N LEU A 415 14.92 15.35 18.56
CA LEU A 415 15.00 13.97 18.12
C LEU A 415 13.70 13.22 18.47
N ALA A 416 13.07 12.61 17.48
CA ALA A 416 11.91 11.77 17.74
C ALA A 416 12.28 10.55 18.60
N SER A 417 11.42 10.20 19.57
CA SER A 417 11.68 9.14 20.56
C SER A 417 11.86 7.73 19.99
N TYR A 418 11.48 7.52 18.73
CA TYR A 418 11.64 6.27 18.00
C TYR A 418 12.97 6.18 17.21
N LEU A 419 13.80 7.23 17.25
CA LEU A 419 15.14 7.22 16.67
C LEU A 419 16.16 6.86 17.76
N GLN A 420 17.11 6.00 17.41
CA GLN A 420 18.19 5.61 18.30
C GLN A 420 19.49 6.28 17.90
N VAL A 421 20.14 6.98 18.84
CA VAL A 421 21.50 7.49 18.67
C VAL A 421 22.49 6.32 18.67
N ILE A 422 23.23 6.14 17.58
CA ILE A 422 24.19 5.04 17.40
C ILE A 422 25.64 5.49 17.27
N SER A 423 25.87 6.77 16.98
CA SER A 423 27.21 7.35 16.85
C SER A 423 27.15 8.82 17.23
N VAL A 424 28.15 9.27 17.97
CA VAL A 424 28.34 10.67 18.35
C VAL A 424 29.80 11.02 18.13
N VAL A 425 30.04 12.15 17.46
CA VAL A 425 31.34 12.81 17.45
C VAL A 425 31.09 14.22 17.92
N ASP A 426 31.70 14.61 19.03
CA ASP A 426 31.46 15.88 19.72
C ASP A 426 32.80 16.37 20.26
N HIS A 427 33.05 17.68 20.18
CA HIS A 427 34.22 18.34 20.75
C HIS A 427 33.86 19.29 21.91
N HIS A 428 32.58 19.39 22.26
CA HIS A 428 32.04 20.13 23.39
C HIS A 428 31.96 19.27 24.66
N LYS A 429 31.39 19.84 25.74
CA LYS A 429 31.13 19.12 26.99
C LYS A 429 29.96 18.14 26.80
N SER A 430 30.28 16.87 26.59
CA SER A 430 29.30 15.86 26.26
C SER A 430 28.59 15.22 27.47
N GLN A 431 27.29 14.97 27.35
CA GLN A 431 26.55 13.99 28.15
C GLN A 431 25.88 12.99 27.20
N LEU A 432 26.26 11.72 27.28
CA LEU A 432 25.71 10.66 26.44
C LEU A 432 24.76 9.77 27.25
N ILE A 433 23.47 9.78 26.88
CA ILE A 433 22.47 8.83 27.42
C ILE A 433 22.13 7.87 26.28
N THR A 434 22.35 6.56 26.48
CA THR A 434 22.03 5.56 25.44
C THR A 434 21.49 4.27 26.05
N LYS A 435 20.59 3.60 25.32
CA LYS A 435 19.98 2.31 25.71
C LYS A 435 20.83 1.11 25.31
N THR A 436 21.93 1.31 24.60
CA THR A 436 22.85 0.26 24.11
C THR A 436 24.29 0.59 24.46
N PRO A 437 25.18 -0.41 24.67
CA PRO A 437 26.59 -0.15 24.96
C PRO A 437 27.22 0.76 23.88
N PRO A 438 27.69 1.97 24.24
CA PRO A 438 28.35 2.84 23.28
C PRO A 438 29.83 2.49 23.13
N LEU A 439 30.41 2.83 21.97
CA LEU A 439 31.84 3.05 21.83
C LEU A 439 32.05 4.57 21.89
N ALA A 440 32.75 5.05 22.92
CA ALA A 440 33.09 6.47 23.06
C ALA A 440 34.57 6.66 22.70
N LEU A 441 34.84 7.51 21.71
CA LEU A 441 36.18 7.98 21.36
C LEU A 441 36.28 9.44 21.77
N ILE A 442 37.18 9.75 22.71
CA ILE A 442 37.40 11.11 23.19
C ILE A 442 38.76 11.56 22.66
N SER A 443 38.78 12.68 21.95
CA SER A 443 39.99 13.30 21.40
C SER A 443 39.99 14.79 21.74
N ASP A 444 41.16 15.32 22.08
CA ASP A 444 41.36 16.75 22.31
C ASP A 444 41.60 17.45 20.97
N THR A 445 40.50 17.71 20.25
CA THR A 445 40.50 18.35 18.93
C THR A 445 39.64 19.59 18.95
N GLN A 446 40.15 20.72 18.44
CA GLN A 446 39.40 21.99 18.39
C GLN A 446 38.29 22.01 17.32
N SER A 447 38.27 21.03 16.42
CA SER A 447 37.27 20.91 15.36
C SER A 447 37.13 19.45 14.97
N THR A 448 35.89 18.99 14.76
CA THR A 448 35.62 17.62 14.32
C THR A 448 36.14 17.33 12.92
N ASN A 449 36.41 18.37 12.11
CA ASN A 449 37.00 18.24 10.78
C ASN A 449 38.40 17.61 10.79
N VAL A 450 39.14 17.76 11.90
CA VAL A 450 40.50 17.20 12.04
C VAL A 450 40.46 15.67 12.14
N LEU A 451 39.32 15.08 12.49
CA LEU A 451 39.12 13.64 12.60
C LEU A 451 38.77 12.97 11.25
N ILE A 452 38.57 13.75 10.19
CA ILE A 452 37.99 13.31 8.90
C ILE A 452 39.04 13.11 7.82
#